data_AF-A0A955UY39-F1
#
_entry.id   AF-A0A955UY39-F1
#
_cell.length_a   1.000
_cell.length_b   1.000
_cell.length_c   1.000
_cell.angle_alpha   90.00
_cell.angle_beta   90.00
_cell.angle_gamma   90.00
#
_symmetry.space_group_name_H-M   'P 1'
#
loop_
_entity.id
_entity.type
_entity.pdbx_description
1 polymer ?
#
loop_
_entity_poly.entity_id
_entity_poly.type
_entity_poly.pdbx_seq_one_letter_code
_entity_poly.pdbx_strand_id
1 'polypeptide(L)'
;MQTGVTIHPLRLAAARLVWLAHTGVTGWLLLGPLLPHRAAAWALVVGNPLIHLQWRAFGDRCLLTILEERLRGATFERRAAVVDGDEPVGFVAETLSRALGRPVTHGFANVLSYGVLWAGFAIAVVRLAFARA
;
A
#
# COMPACT_ATOMS: atom_id res chain seq x y z
N MET A 1 15.64 -27.64 14.27
CA MET A 1 16.82 -26.76 14.35
C MET A 1 16.57 -25.57 13.42
N GLN A 2 16.08 -24.44 13.94
CA GLN A 2 15.88 -23.24 13.12
C GLN A 2 17.24 -22.62 12.85
N THR A 3 17.74 -22.74 11.62
CA THR A 3 18.88 -21.94 11.16
C THR A 3 18.42 -20.48 11.16
N GLY A 4 18.88 -19.70 12.15
CA GLY A 4 18.64 -18.28 12.21
C GLY A 4 19.28 -17.61 11.01
N VAL A 5 18.50 -17.34 9.97
CA VAL A 5 18.95 -16.52 8.84
C VAL A 5 19.16 -15.11 9.38
N THR A 6 20.41 -14.74 9.60
CA THR A 6 20.81 -13.38 9.97
C THR A 6 20.58 -12.47 8.78
N ILE A 7 19.52 -11.67 8.83
CA ILE A 7 19.28 -10.63 7.83
C ILE A 7 20.36 -9.56 8.00
N HIS A 8 21.11 -9.27 6.93
CA HIS A 8 22.12 -8.23 6.95
C HIS A 8 21.53 -6.88 7.39
N PRO A 9 22.16 -6.12 8.29
CA PRO A 9 21.60 -4.88 8.85
C PRO A 9 21.22 -3.86 7.76
N LEU A 10 21.99 -3.78 6.66
CA LEU A 10 21.65 -2.95 5.50
C LEU A 10 20.32 -3.36 4.82
N ARG A 11 20.04 -4.67 4.69
CA ARG A 11 18.78 -5.15 4.12
C ARG A 11 17.60 -4.80 5.00
N LEU A 12 17.78 -4.89 6.32
CA LEU A 12 16.76 -4.50 7.28
C LEU A 12 16.50 -2.98 7.25
N ALA A 13 17.55 -2.17 7.14
CA ALA A 13 17.43 -0.72 6.98
C ALA A 13 16.68 -0.37 5.69
N ALA A 14 17.04 -1.00 4.57
CA ALA A 14 16.33 -0.82 3.29
C ALA A 14 14.85 -1.23 3.41
N ALA A 15 14.54 -2.37 4.05
CA ALA A 15 13.16 -2.80 4.25
C ALA A 15 12.34 -1.79 5.07
N ARG A 16 12.94 -1.18 6.10
CA ARG A 16 12.30 -0.12 6.89
C ARG A 16 12.05 1.14 6.07
N LEU A 17 12.98 1.52 5.19
CA LEU A 17 12.79 2.66 4.28
C LEU A 17 11.66 2.39 3.28
N VAL A 18 11.57 1.18 2.73
CA VAL A 18 10.47 0.78 1.84
C VAL A 18 9.14 0.79 2.57
N TRP A 19 9.09 0.27 3.80
CA TRP A 19 7.90 0.33 4.65
C TRP A 19 7.47 1.77 4.93
N LEU A 20 8.42 2.66 5.24
CA LEU A 20 8.15 4.07 5.47
C LEU A 20 7.62 4.74 4.20
N ALA A 21 8.22 4.47 3.04
CA ALA A 21 7.74 4.96 1.75
C ALA A 21 6.32 4.47 1.46
N HIS A 22 6.02 3.19 1.74
CA HIS A 22 4.69 2.62 1.54
C HIS A 22 3.65 3.26 2.46
N THR A 23 4.03 3.51 3.71
CA THR A 23 3.20 4.25 4.66
C THR A 23 2.95 5.68 4.18
N GLY A 24 3.98 6.35 3.66
CA GLY A 24 3.88 7.70 3.08
C GLY A 24 2.94 7.76 1.88
N VAL A 25 3.05 6.81 0.94
CA VAL A 25 2.15 6.70 -0.22
C VAL A 25 0.72 6.41 0.23
N THR A 26 0.53 5.52 1.21
CA THR A 26 -0.81 5.23 1.75
C THR A 26 -1.42 6.47 2.42
N GLY A 27 -0.63 7.19 3.22
CA GLY A 27 -1.05 8.45 3.83
C GLY A 27 -1.37 9.53 2.80
N TRP A 28 -0.58 9.61 1.72
CA TRP A 28 -0.85 10.51 0.60
C TRP A 28 -2.17 10.18 -0.10
N LEU A 29 -2.48 8.90 -0.36
CA LEU A 29 -3.74 8.50 -0.97
C LEU A 29 -4.96 8.86 -0.09
N LEU A 30 -4.80 8.78 1.23
CA LEU A 30 -5.86 9.09 2.20
C LEU A 30 -6.05 10.60 2.40
N LEU A 31 -4.96 11.35 2.58
CA LEU A 31 -4.99 12.75 3.01
C LEU A 31 -4.71 13.75 1.88
N GLY A 32 -4.04 13.31 0.81
CA GLY A 32 -3.76 14.12 -0.38
C GLY A 32 -5.01 14.78 -0.98
N PRO A 33 -6.17 14.08 -1.08
CA PRO A 33 -7.40 14.69 -1.58
C PRO A 33 -7.87 15.91 -0.78
N LEU A 34 -7.46 16.03 0.49
CA LEU A 34 -7.81 17.14 1.39
C LEU A 34 -6.85 18.34 1.26
N LEU A 35 -5.68 18.16 0.64
CA LEU A 35 -4.67 19.23 0.53
C LEU A 35 -5.09 20.30 -0.47
N PRO A 36 -5.17 21.59 -0.11
CA PRO A 36 -5.83 22.62 -0.91
C PRO A 36 -5.10 22.99 -2.22
N HIS A 37 -3.80 22.70 -2.35
CA HIS A 37 -3.01 23.09 -3.50
C HIS A 37 -3.26 22.24 -4.76
N ARG A 38 -3.33 22.89 -5.92
CA ARG A 38 -3.62 22.24 -7.23
C ARG A 38 -2.62 21.16 -7.62
N ALA A 39 -1.36 21.31 -7.21
CA ALA A 39 -0.32 20.31 -7.43
C ALA A 39 -0.66 18.95 -6.78
N ALA A 40 -1.31 18.93 -5.61
CA ALA A 40 -1.75 17.67 -4.99
C ALA A 40 -2.82 17.00 -5.83
N ALA A 41 -3.80 17.77 -6.29
CA ALA A 41 -4.87 17.24 -7.12
C ALA A 41 -4.32 16.66 -8.43
N TRP A 42 -3.40 17.36 -9.10
CA TRP A 42 -2.74 16.82 -10.29
C TRP A 42 -1.93 15.54 -10.01
N ALA A 43 -1.18 15.51 -8.91
CA ALA A 43 -0.43 14.33 -8.51
C ALA A 43 -1.35 13.13 -8.25
N LEU A 44 -2.56 13.32 -7.72
CA LEU A 44 -3.55 12.26 -7.55
C LEU A 44 -4.20 11.84 -8.87
N VAL A 45 -4.55 12.79 -9.74
CA VAL A 45 -5.14 12.49 -11.05
C VAL A 45 -4.19 11.68 -11.93
N VAL A 46 -2.89 11.96 -11.88
CA VAL A 46 -1.89 11.19 -12.64
C VAL A 46 -1.44 9.95 -11.87
N GLY A 47 -1.18 10.08 -10.58
CA GLY A 47 -0.61 9.02 -9.74
C GLY A 47 -1.57 7.87 -9.49
N ASN A 48 -2.85 8.14 -9.24
CA ASN A 48 -3.80 7.08 -8.88
C ASN A 48 -4.01 6.06 -10.02
N PRO A 49 -4.17 6.47 -11.30
CA PRO A 49 -4.18 5.54 -12.43
C PRO A 49 -2.88 4.73 -12.56
N LEU A 50 -1.71 5.35 -12.35
CA LEU A 50 -0.43 4.63 -12.40
C LEU A 50 -0.32 3.57 -11.30
N ILE A 51 -0.75 3.92 -10.08
CA ILE A 51 -0.81 2.98 -8.95
C ILE A 51 -1.81 1.85 -9.26
N HIS A 52 -2.98 2.16 -9.82
CA HIS A 52 -3.96 1.16 -10.23
C HIS A 52 -3.36 0.16 -11.23
N LEU A 53 -2.72 0.68 -12.28
CA LEU A 53 -2.09 -0.14 -13.32
C LEU A 53 -0.97 -1.00 -12.72
N GLN A 54 -0.18 -0.43 -11.82
CA GLN A 54 0.84 -1.18 -11.10
C GLN A 54 0.19 -2.31 -10.29
N TRP A 55 -0.86 -2.07 -9.51
CA TRP A 55 -1.53 -3.13 -8.75
C TRP A 55 -2.03 -4.25 -9.66
N ARG A 56 -2.71 -3.90 -10.77
CA ARG A 56 -3.18 -4.90 -11.73
C ARG A 56 -2.05 -5.69 -12.39
N ALA A 57 -0.91 -5.07 -12.67
CA ALA A 57 0.24 -5.75 -13.24
C ALA A 57 0.90 -6.75 -12.27
N PHE A 58 0.69 -6.59 -10.96
CA PHE A 58 1.33 -7.38 -9.91
C PHE A 58 0.31 -8.15 -9.03
N GLY A 59 -0.86 -8.50 -9.59
CA GLY A 59 -1.85 -9.34 -8.90
C GLY A 59 -2.47 -8.66 -7.67
N ASP A 60 -2.84 -7.38 -7.81
CA ASP A 60 -3.41 -6.51 -6.77
C ASP A 60 -2.45 -6.23 -5.59
N ARG A 61 -1.14 -6.38 -5.83
CA ARG A 61 -0.10 -6.11 -4.83
C ARG A 61 0.65 -4.82 -5.16
N CYS A 62 0.96 -4.06 -4.12
CA CYS A 62 1.82 -2.89 -4.23
C CYS A 62 3.28 -3.32 -4.46
N LEU A 63 3.97 -2.66 -5.40
CA LEU A 63 5.40 -2.92 -5.68
C LEU A 63 6.26 -2.78 -4.42
N LEU A 64 5.90 -1.86 -3.52
CA LEU A 64 6.60 -1.64 -2.26
C LEU A 64 6.44 -2.83 -1.29
N THR A 65 5.28 -3.50 -1.28
CA THR A 65 5.11 -4.77 -0.53
C THR A 65 6.04 -5.84 -1.07
N ILE A 66 6.09 -6.02 -2.39
CA ILE A 66 6.95 -7.02 -3.04
C ILE A 66 8.42 -6.74 -2.72
N LEU A 67 8.82 -5.46 -2.77
CA LEU A 67 10.18 -5.05 -2.46
C LEU A 67 10.52 -5.28 -0.97
N GLU A 68 9.60 -4.94 -0.06
CA GLU A 68 9.78 -5.16 1.38
C GLU A 68 9.96 -6.64 1.70
N GLU A 69 9.15 -7.52 1.12
CA GLU A 69 9.25 -8.97 1.27
C GLU A 69 10.59 -9.49 0.79
N ARG A 70 11.03 -9.08 -0.42
CA ARG A 70 12.34 -9.47 -0.96
C ARG A 70 13.49 -9.01 -0.06
N LEU A 71 13.39 -7.82 0.53
CA LEU A 71 14.42 -7.30 1.43
C LEU A 71 14.46 -8.05 2.77
N ARG A 72 13.30 -8.43 3.32
CA ARG A 72 13.18 -9.18 4.59
C ARG A 72 13.43 -10.69 4.43
N GLY A 73 13.35 -11.24 3.22
CA GLY A 73 13.56 -12.66 2.93
C GLY A 73 12.39 -13.56 3.35
N ALA A 74 12.53 -14.87 3.10
CA ALA A 74 11.51 -15.91 3.31
C ALA A 74 10.89 -15.97 4.73
N THR A 75 11.50 -15.30 5.72
CA THR A 75 10.94 -15.18 7.07
C THR A 75 9.69 -14.29 7.12
N PHE A 76 9.51 -13.38 6.17
CA PHE A 76 8.27 -12.58 6.06
C PHE A 76 7.14 -13.36 5.39
N GLU A 77 7.45 -14.23 4.42
CA GLU A 77 6.48 -15.16 3.81
C GLU A 77 5.79 -16.04 4.86
N ARG A 78 6.49 -16.35 5.97
CA ARG A 78 5.94 -17.13 7.09
C ARG A 78 5.08 -16.30 8.08
N ARG A 79 5.15 -14.96 8.04
CA ARG A 79 4.40 -14.06 8.95
C ARG A 79 3.20 -13.38 8.29
N ALA A 80 3.10 -13.43 6.97
CA ALA A 80 1.85 -13.28 6.26
C ALA A 80 0.96 -14.47 6.68
N ALA A 81 0.22 -14.31 7.77
CA ALA A 81 -0.76 -15.29 8.21
C ALA A 81 -1.76 -15.48 7.07
N VAL A 82 -1.74 -16.65 6.43
CA VAL A 82 -2.75 -17.03 5.44
C VAL A 82 -4.09 -16.98 6.17
N VAL A 83 -4.87 -15.93 5.90
CA VAL A 83 -6.25 -15.79 6.35
C VAL A 83 -7.08 -15.93 5.08
N ASP A 84 -7.75 -17.07 4.96
CA ASP A 84 -8.29 -17.65 3.72
C ASP A 84 -7.21 -18.11 2.74
N GLY A 85 -7.31 -19.38 2.33
CA GLY A 85 -6.32 -20.10 1.54
C GLY A 85 -5.70 -19.29 0.39
N ASP A 86 -4.38 -19.42 0.31
CA ASP A 86 -3.49 -19.16 -0.84
C ASP A 86 -3.03 -17.73 -1.18
N GLU A 87 -3.53 -16.64 -0.58
CA GLU A 87 -3.02 -15.30 -0.92
C GLU A 87 -2.17 -14.64 0.19
N PRO A 88 -0.96 -14.13 -0.13
CA PRO A 88 -0.14 -13.40 0.82
C PRO A 88 -0.84 -12.11 1.27
N VAL A 89 -0.86 -11.87 2.59
CA VAL A 89 -1.51 -10.71 3.22
C VAL A 89 -0.88 -9.41 2.69
N GLY A 90 -1.66 -8.62 1.95
CA GLY A 90 -1.24 -7.29 1.51
C GLY A 90 -1.01 -6.31 2.67
N PHE A 91 -0.21 -5.27 2.46
CA PHE A 91 0.16 -4.27 3.48
C PHE A 91 -1.05 -3.68 4.20
N VAL A 92 -2.12 -3.35 3.47
CA VAL A 92 -3.35 -2.79 4.05
C VAL A 92 -4.08 -3.82 4.92
N ALA A 93 -4.17 -5.08 4.48
CA ALA A 93 -4.77 -6.15 5.27
C ALA A 93 -3.98 -6.39 6.57
N GLU A 94 -2.64 -6.40 6.50
CA GLU A 94 -1.76 -6.54 7.67
C GLU A 94 -1.94 -5.36 8.64
N THR A 95 -1.97 -4.14 8.10
CA THR A 95 -2.12 -2.91 8.89
C THR A 95 -3.47 -2.84 9.59
N LEU A 96 -4.56 -3.13 8.86
CA LEU A 96 -5.90 -3.16 9.44
C LEU A 96 -6.08 -4.29 10.44
N SER A 97 -5.51 -5.47 10.17
CA SER A 97 -5.60 -6.59 11.11
C SER A 97 -4.94 -6.27 12.45
N ARG A 98 -3.78 -5.59 12.40
CA ARG A 98 -3.10 -5.09 13.61
C ARG A 98 -3.90 -4.01 14.33
N ALA A 99 -4.48 -3.06 13.59
CA ALA A 99 -5.24 -1.97 14.18
C ALA A 99 -6.56 -2.44 14.81
N LEU A 100 -7.24 -3.41 14.18
CA LEU A 100 -8.54 -3.93 14.63
C LEU A 100 -8.43 -5.11 15.60
N GLY A 101 -7.23 -5.66 15.80
CA GLY A 101 -7.01 -6.86 16.64
C GLY A 101 -7.68 -8.13 16.12
N ARG A 102 -8.12 -8.15 14.85
CA ARG A 102 -8.81 -9.28 14.21
C ARG A 102 -8.30 -9.48 12.78
N PRO A 103 -8.33 -10.70 12.22
CA PRO A 103 -7.91 -10.93 10.85
C PRO A 103 -8.82 -10.19 9.86
N VAL A 104 -8.21 -9.52 8.88
CA VAL A 104 -8.88 -8.84 7.76
C VAL A 104 -8.54 -9.58 6.48
N THR A 105 -9.57 -9.92 5.70
CA THR A 105 -9.39 -10.66 4.45
C THR A 105 -8.74 -9.81 3.36
N HIS A 106 -8.00 -10.47 2.47
CA HIS A 106 -7.36 -9.80 1.34
C HIS A 106 -8.39 -9.09 0.44
N GLY A 107 -9.51 -9.77 0.12
CA GLY A 107 -10.59 -9.20 -0.68
C GLY A 107 -11.17 -7.91 -0.09
N PHE A 108 -11.42 -7.87 1.22
CA PHE A 108 -11.91 -6.65 1.86
C PHE A 108 -10.88 -5.51 1.81
N ALA A 109 -9.61 -5.82 2.11
CA ALA A 109 -8.54 -4.83 2.03
C ALA A 109 -8.36 -4.29 0.61
N ASN A 110 -8.54 -5.13 -0.41
CA ASN A 110 -8.43 -4.75 -1.81
C ASN A 110 -9.59 -3.83 -2.23
N VAL A 111 -10.82 -4.16 -1.87
CA VAL A 111 -12.00 -3.30 -2.08
C VAL A 111 -11.80 -1.94 -1.42
N LEU A 112 -11.32 -1.92 -0.17
CA LEU A 112 -11.05 -0.67 0.54
C LEU A 112 -9.96 0.15 -0.16
N SER A 113 -8.86 -0.51 -0.56
CA SER A 113 -7.72 0.14 -1.21
C SER A 113 -8.11 0.76 -2.55
N TYR A 114 -8.84 0.03 -3.39
CA TYR A 114 -9.39 0.56 -4.64
C TYR A 114 -10.42 1.66 -4.41
N GLY A 115 -11.26 1.51 -3.39
CA GLY A 115 -12.23 2.54 -3.00
C GLY A 115 -11.55 3.85 -2.64
N VAL A 116 -10.52 3.82 -1.78
CA VAL A 116 -9.72 5.00 -1.42
C VAL A 116 -9.04 5.59 -2.66
N LEU A 117 -8.41 4.75 -3.49
CA LEU A 117 -7.70 5.17 -4.69
C LEU A 117 -8.62 5.94 -5.65
N TRP A 118 -9.79 5.38 -5.96
CA TRP A 118 -10.71 5.99 -6.92
C TRP A 118 -11.54 7.14 -6.33
N ALA A 119 -11.90 7.08 -5.03
CA ALA A 119 -12.52 8.22 -4.35
C ALA A 119 -11.57 9.42 -4.34
N GLY A 120 -10.29 9.20 -4.00
CA GLY A 120 -9.27 10.26 -4.03
C GLY A 120 -9.08 10.85 -5.43
N PHE A 121 -9.10 10.00 -6.47
CA PHE A 121 -9.05 10.44 -7.87
C PHE A 121 -10.26 11.31 -8.22
N ALA A 122 -11.47 10.86 -7.90
CA ALA A 122 -12.70 11.61 -8.20
C ALA A 122 -12.74 12.96 -7.49
N ILE A 123 -12.36 13.01 -6.20
CA ILE A 123 -12.22 14.26 -5.44
C ILE A 123 -11.22 15.19 -6.12
N ALA A 124 -10.06 14.68 -6.55
CA ALA A 124 -9.04 15.47 -7.22
C ALA A 124 -9.53 16.04 -8.57
N VAL A 125 -10.25 15.25 -9.38
CA VAL A 125 -10.85 15.70 -10.64
C VAL A 125 -11.88 16.80 -10.40
N VAL A 126 -12.81 16.58 -9.46
CA VAL A 126 -13.83 17.58 -9.08
C VAL A 126 -13.14 18.87 -8.63
N ARG A 127 -12.12 18.76 -7.78
CA ARG A 127 -11.36 19.93 -7.32
C ARG A 127 -10.68 20.65 -8.48
N LEU A 128 -10.06 19.98 -9.43
CA LEU A 128 -9.44 20.65 -10.58
C LEU A 128 -10.46 21.30 -11.52
N ALA A 129 -11.64 20.69 -11.67
CA ALA A 129 -12.72 21.22 -12.50
C ALA A 129 -13.38 22.46 -11.89
N PHE A 130 -13.53 22.51 -10.56
CA PHE A 130 -14.27 23.58 -9.87
C PHE A 130 -13.39 24.57 -9.09
N ALA A 131 -12.10 24.28 -8.84
CA ALA A 131 -11.18 25.25 -8.27
C ALA A 131 -10.85 26.30 -9.34
N ARG A 132 -11.52 27.44 -9.25
CA ARG A 132 -11.21 28.63 -10.05
C ARG A 132 -9.75 29.03 -9.79
N ALA A 133 -9.07 29.41 -10.88
CA ALA A 133 -7.68 29.87 -10.86
C ALA A 133 -7.51 31.15 -10.04
#